data_AF-A0A9J9KZG5-F1
#
_entry.id   AF-A0A9J9KZG5-F1
#
_cell.length_a   1.000
_cell.length_b   1.000
_cell.length_c   1.000
_cell.angle_alpha   90.00
_cell.angle_beta   90.00
_cell.angle_gamma   90.00
#
_symmetry.space_group_name_H-M   'P 1'
#
loop_
_entity.id
_entity.type
_entity.pdbx_description
1 polymer ?
#
loop_
_entity_poly.entity_id
_entity_poly.type
_entity_poly.pdbx_seq_one_letter_code
_entity_poly.pdbx_strand_id
1 'polypeptide(L)'
;MAQEKSRKFRYRFDKDMAEKAAKYIQLLPHTKGEWAFKRMSITLEPWQLFIICCAFGWVQKGFKLRRFREVYTEIPRKNGKSAISAGVALYR
;
A
#
# COMPACT_ATOMS: atom_id res chain seq x y z
N MET A 1 -5.99 17.67 4.10
CA MET A 1 -5.00 17.56 5.20
C MET A 1 -5.25 18.54 6.35
N ALA A 2 -5.92 19.69 6.15
CA ALA A 2 -6.15 20.68 7.21
C ALA A 2 -7.04 20.23 8.40
N GLN A 3 -8.02 19.34 8.18
CA GLN A 3 -8.87 18.80 9.25
C GLN A 3 -8.17 17.77 10.15
N GLU A 4 -7.05 17.18 9.71
CA GLU A 4 -6.33 16.18 10.50
C GLU A 4 -5.79 16.76 11.82
N LYS A 5 -5.39 18.03 11.80
CA LYS A 5 -4.85 18.73 12.97
C LYS A 5 -5.90 19.05 14.02
N SER A 6 -7.19 18.88 13.71
CA SER A 6 -8.27 19.07 14.69
C SER A 6 -8.33 17.92 15.70
N ARG A 7 -8.54 18.25 16.97
CA ARG A 7 -8.75 17.27 18.06
C ARG A 7 -9.97 16.37 17.81
N LYS A 8 -10.95 16.82 17.01
CA LYS A 8 -12.15 16.04 16.66
C LYS A 8 -11.88 14.94 15.61
N PHE A 9 -10.79 15.04 14.85
CA PHE A 9 -10.50 14.10 13.78
C PHE A 9 -9.78 12.87 14.34
N ARG A 10 -10.43 11.70 14.28
CA ARG A 10 -9.99 10.46 14.95
C ARG A 10 -8.85 9.71 14.25
N TYR A 11 -8.44 10.14 13.06
CA TYR A 11 -7.42 9.45 12.24
C TYR A 11 -6.21 10.34 11.99
N ARG A 12 -5.05 9.76 11.77
CA ARG A 12 -3.84 10.48 11.36
C ARG A 12 -3.16 9.72 10.21
N PHE A 13 -2.43 10.42 9.38
CA PHE A 13 -1.58 9.79 8.39
C PHE A 13 -0.23 9.45 9.03
N ASP A 14 0.07 8.17 9.12
CA ASP A 14 1.31 7.62 9.64
C ASP A 14 2.20 7.22 8.46
N LYS A 15 3.19 8.09 8.16
CA LYS A 15 4.08 7.93 7.02
C LYS A 15 4.93 6.66 7.14
N ASP A 16 5.34 6.30 8.35
CA ASP A 16 6.18 5.13 8.58
C ASP A 16 5.42 3.83 8.30
N MET A 17 4.15 3.76 8.69
CA MET A 17 3.27 2.62 8.37
C MET A 17 3.01 2.51 6.86
N ALA A 18 2.79 3.64 6.18
CA ALA A 18 2.64 3.68 4.73
C ALA A 18 3.89 3.20 4.00
N GLU A 19 5.05 3.73 4.37
CA GLU A 19 6.34 3.34 3.80
C GLU A 19 6.67 1.87 4.07
N LYS A 20 6.36 1.37 5.26
CA LYS A 20 6.60 -0.04 5.60
C LYS A 20 5.82 -0.99 4.68
N ALA A 21 4.55 -0.71 4.43
CA ALA A 21 3.73 -1.50 3.51
C ALA A 21 4.26 -1.42 2.07
N ALA A 22 4.59 -0.21 1.60
CA ALA A 22 5.14 -0.01 0.26
C ALA A 22 6.50 -0.68 0.06
N LYS A 23 7.40 -0.57 1.03
CA LYS A 23 8.72 -1.24 1.02
C LYS A 23 8.56 -2.76 1.04
N TYR A 24 7.67 -3.28 1.88
CA TYR A 24 7.41 -4.73 1.94
C TYR A 24 6.98 -5.28 0.58
N ILE A 25 6.02 -4.63 -0.09
CA ILE A 25 5.55 -5.08 -1.40
C ILE A 25 6.67 -4.99 -2.45
N GLN A 26 7.53 -3.98 -2.38
CA GLN A 26 8.67 -3.82 -3.29
C GLN A 26 9.81 -4.82 -3.05
N LEU A 27 9.86 -5.47 -1.89
CA LEU A 27 10.84 -6.53 -1.60
C LEU A 27 10.40 -7.90 -2.16
N LEU A 28 9.13 -8.03 -2.58
CA LEU A 28 8.64 -9.28 -3.15
C LEU A 28 9.23 -9.47 -4.55
N PRO A 29 9.64 -10.71 -4.91
CA PRO A 29 10.16 -10.98 -6.24
C PRO A 29 9.04 -10.92 -7.29
N HIS A 30 9.40 -10.52 -8.51
CA HIS A 30 8.50 -10.71 -9.64
C HIS A 30 8.21 -12.19 -9.85
N THR A 31 6.94 -12.56 -10.01
CA THR A 31 6.51 -13.96 -10.17
C THR A 31 6.43 -14.43 -11.62
N LYS A 32 6.58 -13.52 -12.62
CA LYS A 32 6.41 -13.84 -14.04
C LYS A 32 7.42 -13.11 -14.94
N GLY A 33 7.80 -13.77 -16.04
CA GLY A 33 8.61 -13.22 -17.13
C GLY A 33 10.12 -13.23 -16.84
N GLU A 34 10.88 -12.58 -17.73
CA GLU A 34 12.35 -12.43 -17.61
C GLU A 34 12.78 -11.78 -16.28
N TRP A 35 11.89 -11.02 -15.66
CA TRP A 35 12.13 -10.26 -14.43
C TRP A 35 12.17 -11.18 -13.19
N ALA A 36 11.36 -12.26 -13.21
CA ALA A 36 11.45 -13.35 -12.24
C ALA A 36 12.78 -14.09 -12.39
N PHE A 37 13.23 -14.31 -13.63
CA PHE A 37 14.49 -14.98 -13.93
C PHE A 37 15.70 -14.16 -13.48
N LYS A 38 15.63 -12.82 -13.58
CA LYS A 38 16.64 -11.87 -13.09
C LYS A 38 16.54 -11.58 -11.58
N ARG A 39 15.65 -12.26 -10.84
CA ARG A 39 15.38 -12.02 -9.40
C ARG A 39 15.12 -10.55 -9.06
N MET A 40 14.56 -9.79 -9.99
CA MET A 40 14.23 -8.40 -9.73
C MET A 40 13.04 -8.33 -8.78
N SER A 41 13.09 -7.39 -7.85
CA SER A 41 12.00 -7.14 -6.91
C SER A 41 10.98 -6.21 -7.55
N ILE A 42 9.74 -6.27 -7.07
CA ILE A 42 8.64 -5.46 -7.61
C ILE A 42 8.99 -3.97 -7.45
N THR A 43 8.96 -3.21 -8.53
CA THR A 43 8.99 -1.74 -8.46
C THR A 43 7.56 -1.23 -8.59
N LEU A 44 7.09 -0.48 -7.60
CA LEU A 44 5.74 0.07 -7.60
C LEU A 44 5.70 1.40 -8.35
N GLU A 45 4.72 1.55 -9.25
CA GLU A 45 4.47 2.83 -9.92
C GLU A 45 3.83 3.85 -8.96
N PRO A 46 3.94 5.17 -9.23
CA PRO A 46 3.44 6.21 -8.33
C PRO A 46 1.97 6.05 -7.92
N TRP A 47 1.11 5.61 -8.84
CA TRP A 47 -0.30 5.37 -8.55
C TRP A 47 -0.53 4.14 -7.65
N GLN A 48 0.33 3.11 -7.77
CA GLN A 48 0.29 1.91 -6.92
C GLN A 48 0.72 2.27 -5.50
N LEU A 49 1.81 3.04 -5.39
CA LEU A 49 2.27 3.62 -4.13
C LEU A 49 1.17 4.47 -3.49
N PHE A 50 0.48 5.29 -4.27
CA PHE A 50 -0.63 6.10 -3.76
C PHE A 50 -1.74 5.23 -3.14
N ILE A 51 -2.18 4.17 -3.82
CA ILE A 51 -3.21 3.26 -3.30
C ILE A 51 -2.74 2.59 -2.01
N ILE A 52 -1.53 2.03 -1.99
CA ILE A 52 -0.98 1.33 -0.81
C ILE A 52 -0.80 2.29 0.37
N CYS A 53 -0.20 3.46 0.13
CA CYS A 53 -0.01 4.47 1.17
C CYS A 53 -1.35 5.00 1.70
N CYS A 54 -2.37 5.15 0.86
CA CYS A 54 -3.70 5.51 1.32
C CYS A 54 -4.38 4.37 2.10
N ALA A 55 -4.22 3.13 1.68
CA ALA A 55 -4.82 1.99 2.38
C ALA A 55 -4.20 1.75 3.77
N PHE A 56 -2.87 1.84 3.87
CA PHE A 56 -2.10 1.44 5.05
C PHE A 56 -1.59 2.60 5.90
N GLY A 57 -1.48 3.81 5.33
CA GLY A 57 -0.97 4.99 6.03
C GLY A 57 -1.98 5.66 6.96
N TRP A 58 -3.29 5.48 6.73
CA TRP A 58 -4.29 6.09 7.61
C TRP A 58 -4.54 5.19 8.83
N VAL A 59 -4.20 5.70 10.01
CA VAL A 59 -4.38 4.99 11.30
C VAL A 59 -5.23 5.79 12.27
N GLN A 60 -5.85 5.13 13.24
CA GLN A 60 -6.58 5.81 14.32
C GLN A 60 -5.60 6.54 15.25
N LYS A 61 -6.02 7.66 15.82
CA LYS A 61 -5.25 8.34 16.88
C LYS A 61 -5.41 7.55 18.18
N GLY A 62 -4.30 7.29 18.87
CA GLY A 62 -4.26 6.50 20.12
C GLY A 62 -4.10 5.00 19.92
N PHE A 63 -4.64 4.43 18.84
CA PHE A 63 -4.47 3.02 18.48
C PHE A 63 -3.81 2.92 17.10
N LYS A 64 -2.74 2.13 16.95
CA LYS A 64 -2.08 1.91 15.63
C LYS A 64 -2.89 0.99 14.68
N LEU A 65 -4.21 1.11 14.71
CA LEU A 65 -5.14 0.34 13.87
C LEU A 65 -5.41 1.10 12.58
N ARG A 66 -5.55 0.37 11.47
CA ARG A 66 -5.87 0.92 10.14
C ARG A 66 -7.28 1.53 10.12
N ARG A 67 -7.42 2.69 9.46
CA ARG A 67 -8.71 3.35 9.23
C ARG A 67 -9.58 2.57 8.25
N PHE A 68 -8.98 2.09 7.17
CA PHE A 68 -9.69 1.39 6.09
C PHE A 68 -9.51 -0.12 6.25
N ARG A 69 -10.64 -0.84 6.22
CA ARG A 69 -10.68 -2.31 6.17
C ARG A 69 -10.86 -2.84 4.77
N GLU A 70 -11.54 -2.06 3.92
CA GLU A 70 -11.85 -2.39 2.54
C GLU A 70 -11.33 -1.28 1.64
N VAL A 71 -10.77 -1.67 0.49
CA VAL A 71 -10.24 -0.75 -0.52
C VAL A 71 -10.72 -1.26 -1.87
N TYR A 72 -11.39 -0.38 -2.62
CA TYR A 72 -11.90 -0.66 -3.95
C TYR A 72 -11.07 0.10 -4.99
N THR A 73 -10.62 -0.58 -6.04
CA THR A 73 -9.79 0.00 -7.09
C THR A 73 -10.20 -0.54 -8.46
N GLU A 74 -10.58 0.35 -9.38
CA GLU A 74 -10.87 0.02 -10.77
C GLU A 74 -9.62 0.25 -11.62
N ILE A 75 -8.96 -0.84 -12.00
CA ILE A 75 -7.70 -0.79 -12.74
C ILE A 75 -7.88 -1.56 -14.05
N PRO A 76 -7.54 -0.97 -15.21
CA PRO A 76 -7.71 -1.61 -16.51
C PRO A 76 -6.85 -2.88 -16.66
N ARG A 77 -7.14 -3.67 -17.69
CA ARG A 77 -6.43 -4.94 -17.91
C ARG A 77 -4.95 -4.71 -18.20
N LYS A 78 -4.12 -5.69 -17.79
CA LYS A 78 -2.65 -5.71 -17.94
C LYS A 78 -1.84 -4.71 -17.10
N ASN A 79 -2.45 -3.95 -16.19
CA ASN A 79 -1.74 -3.01 -15.29
C ASN A 79 -1.19 -3.63 -13.98
N GLY A 80 -0.78 -4.90 -13.99
CA GLY A 80 -0.09 -5.49 -12.83
C GLY A 80 -0.89 -5.61 -11.52
N LYS A 81 -2.20 -5.31 -11.51
CA LYS A 81 -3.04 -5.29 -10.28
C LYS A 81 -2.97 -6.57 -9.45
N SER A 82 -2.84 -7.74 -10.09
CA SER A 82 -2.75 -9.03 -9.39
C SER A 82 -1.49 -9.15 -8.53
N ALA A 83 -0.36 -8.57 -8.97
CA ALA A 83 0.87 -8.58 -8.19
C ALA A 83 0.75 -7.70 -6.94
N ILE A 84 0.09 -6.54 -7.07
CA ILE A 84 -0.22 -5.65 -5.94
C ILE A 84 -1.14 -6.36 -4.95
N SER A 85 -2.24 -6.95 -5.42
CA SER A 85 -3.18 -7.67 -4.55
C SER A 85 -2.51 -8.83 -3.80
N ALA A 86 -1.59 -9.55 -4.45
CA ALA A 86 -0.81 -10.59 -3.79
C ALA A 86 0.11 -10.01 -2.70
N GLY A 87 0.82 -8.92 -2.99
CA GLY A 87 1.66 -8.26 -1.99
C GLY A 87 0.88 -7.72 -0.79
N VAL A 88 -0.32 -7.19 -1.03
CA VAL A 88 -1.26 -6.74 0.01
C VAL A 88 -1.77 -7.93 0.84
N ALA A 89 -2.06 -9.08 0.22
CA ALA A 89 -2.53 -10.27 0.93
C ALA A 89 -1.44 -10.92 1.80
N LEU A 90 -0.17 -10.83 1.38
CA LEU A 90 0.98 -11.33 2.15
C LEU A 90 1.36 -10.41 3.31
N TYR A 91 1.07 -9.11 3.19
CA TYR A 91 1.35 -8.13 4.23
C TYR A 91 0.32 -8.21 5.36
N ARG A 92 0.74 -8.68 6.54
CA ARG A 92 -0.11 -8.88 7.72
C ARG A 92 0.28 -7.97 8.88
#